data_AF-A0A5C3LE35-F1
#
_entry.id   AF-A0A5C3LE35-F1
#
_cell.length_a   1.000
_cell.length_b   1.000
_cell.length_c   1.000
_cell.angle_alpha   90.00
_cell.angle_beta   90.00
_cell.angle_gamma   90.00
#
_symmetry.space_group_name_H-M   'P 1'
#
loop_
_entity.id
_entity.type
_entity.pdbx_description
1 polymer ?
#
loop_
_entity_poly.entity_id
_entity_poly.type
_entity_poly.pdbx_seq_one_letter_code
_entity_poly.pdbx_strand_id
1 'polypeptide(L)'
;MTLPEALDNRIKAAAMVTKPLFLVDDLLDVWNDDQRKRFFNRFRGLIFGFIQPDQNDLLEIAVADIYSHIRLSDQVDPLQLGQRFCEENYRVLIASINQEERDSIMQQNNLQRCRSVVGYDLIQWTCNIALPEHIMANPMLHSLKRAAGTHGVLINNIFSYRRETVIAKNRSASGILDIGISYLHVFDVSQRGCMRRKTTCWPLFVSFLLPGEDSKHLETGPPQTKLSIIHSLTS
;
A
#
# COMPACT_ATOMS: atom_id res chain seq x y z
N MET A 1 1.94 -5.22 -7.85
CA MET A 1 2.72 -3.98 -8.01
C MET A 1 3.80 -4.32 -8.99
N THR A 2 3.61 -4.02 -10.26
CA THR A 2 4.75 -3.92 -11.18
C THR A 2 5.24 -2.48 -11.09
N LEU A 3 6.43 -2.33 -10.51
CA LEU A 3 7.24 -1.16 -10.72
C LEU A 3 8.34 -1.67 -11.65
N PRO A 4 8.15 -1.61 -12.98
CA PRO A 4 9.11 -2.17 -13.93
C PRO A 4 10.50 -1.52 -13.78
N GLU A 5 10.52 -0.27 -13.32
CA GLU A 5 11.74 0.51 -13.04
C GLU A 5 12.23 0.36 -11.59
N ALA A 6 11.66 -0.57 -10.80
CA ALA A 6 12.12 -0.82 -9.46
C ALA A 6 13.51 -1.44 -9.45
N LEU A 7 14.34 -1.03 -8.49
CA LEU A 7 15.60 -1.72 -8.22
C LEU A 7 15.32 -3.11 -7.63
N ASP A 8 16.04 -4.13 -8.13
CA ASP A 8 15.91 -5.52 -7.69
C ASP A 8 16.08 -5.70 -6.17
N ASN A 9 16.97 -4.91 -5.56
CA ASN A 9 17.21 -4.93 -4.12
C ASN A 9 16.15 -4.16 -3.31
N ARG A 10 15.28 -3.35 -3.93
CA ARG A 10 14.22 -2.57 -3.25
C ARG A 10 12.82 -3.16 -3.47
N ILE A 11 12.57 -3.81 -4.62
CA ILE A 11 11.22 -4.31 -4.99
C ILE A 11 10.65 -5.30 -3.97
N LYS A 12 11.49 -6.17 -3.39
CA LYS A 12 11.04 -7.16 -2.40
C LYS A 12 10.53 -6.47 -1.13
N ALA A 13 11.27 -5.52 -0.59
CA ALA A 13 10.87 -4.77 0.61
C ALA A 13 9.67 -3.84 0.32
N ALA A 14 9.60 -3.25 -0.87
CA ALA A 14 8.43 -2.48 -1.32
C ALA A 14 7.16 -3.34 -1.39
N ALA A 15 7.26 -4.59 -1.85
CA ALA A 15 6.15 -5.53 -1.82
C ALA A 15 5.79 -5.93 -0.39
N MET A 16 6.78 -6.13 0.48
CA MET A 16 6.57 -6.53 1.87
C MET A 16 5.89 -5.44 2.71
N VAL A 17 6.25 -4.17 2.57
CA VAL A 17 5.69 -3.09 3.40
C VAL A 17 4.18 -2.92 3.26
N THR A 18 3.63 -3.27 2.09
CA THR A 18 2.17 -3.20 1.89
C THR A 18 1.39 -4.20 2.73
N LYS A 19 1.99 -5.36 3.09
CA LYS A 19 1.28 -6.42 3.82
C LYS A 19 0.99 -6.05 5.27
N PRO A 20 1.96 -5.58 6.09
CA PRO A 20 1.66 -5.09 7.43
C PRO A 20 0.67 -3.94 7.43
N LEU A 21 0.70 -3.05 6.42
CA LEU A 21 -0.26 -1.94 6.34
C LEU A 21 -1.70 -2.44 6.17
N PHE A 22 -1.93 -3.47 5.34
CA PHE A 22 -3.26 -4.11 5.24
C PHE A 22 -3.66 -4.82 6.52
N LEU A 23 -2.72 -5.51 7.16
CA LEU A 23 -3.00 -6.17 8.43
C LEU A 23 -3.35 -5.15 9.53
N VAL A 24 -2.66 -4.01 9.58
CA VAL A 24 -2.96 -2.92 10.50
C VAL A 24 -4.33 -2.31 10.19
N ASP A 25 -4.70 -2.10 8.92
CA ASP A 25 -6.04 -1.65 8.51
C ASP A 25 -7.14 -2.60 9.01
N ASP A 26 -6.96 -3.91 8.81
CA ASP A 26 -7.87 -4.94 9.31
C ASP A 26 -7.89 -5.02 10.85
N LEU A 27 -6.77 -4.76 11.53
CA LEU A 27 -6.69 -4.78 12.99
C LEU A 27 -7.30 -3.53 13.62
N LEU A 28 -7.18 -2.37 12.97
CA LEU A 28 -7.89 -1.14 13.35
C LEU A 28 -9.40 -1.35 13.39
N ASP A 29 -9.89 -2.32 12.63
CA ASP A 29 -11.30 -2.66 12.60
C ASP A 29 -11.79 -3.42 13.85
N VAL A 30 -10.89 -4.08 14.58
CA VAL A 30 -11.22 -4.95 15.74
C VAL A 30 -10.63 -4.45 17.05
N TRP A 31 -9.60 -3.61 17.00
CA TRP A 31 -8.95 -3.07 18.18
C TRP A 31 -9.79 -2.01 18.89
N ASN A 32 -9.80 -2.09 20.22
CA ASN A 32 -10.31 -1.01 21.07
C ASN A 32 -9.32 0.17 21.15
N ASP A 33 -9.75 1.28 21.74
CA ASP A 33 -8.94 2.51 21.86
C ASP A 33 -7.58 2.29 22.53
N ASP A 34 -7.53 1.48 23.58
CA ASP A 34 -6.30 1.23 24.33
C ASP A 34 -5.32 0.38 23.51
N GLN A 35 -5.81 -0.62 22.79
CA GLN A 35 -5.01 -1.42 21.86
C GLN A 35 -4.44 -0.55 20.73
N ARG A 36 -5.28 0.30 20.12
CA ARG A 36 -4.86 1.24 19.07
C ARG A 36 -3.79 2.20 19.59
N LYS A 37 -4.04 2.88 20.71
CA LYS A 37 -3.08 3.81 21.33
C LYS A 37 -1.76 3.11 21.65
N ARG A 38 -1.80 1.92 22.27
CA ARG A 38 -0.61 1.14 22.60
C ARG A 38 0.19 0.80 21.35
N PHE A 39 -0.47 0.29 20.32
CA PHE A 39 0.19 -0.07 19.07
C PHE A 39 0.83 1.15 18.40
N PHE A 40 0.10 2.25 18.20
CA PHE A 40 0.67 3.42 17.50
C PHE A 40 1.78 4.13 18.26
N ASN A 41 1.73 4.14 19.60
CA ASN A 41 2.84 4.63 20.41
C ASN A 41 4.14 3.84 20.14
N ARG A 42 4.03 2.53 19.90
CA ARG A 42 5.17 1.65 19.57
C ARG A 42 5.52 1.69 18.09
N PHE A 43 4.52 1.75 17.22
CA PHE A 43 4.66 1.70 15.76
C PHE A 43 5.64 2.74 15.23
N ARG A 44 5.60 3.96 15.77
CA ARG A 44 6.61 5.00 15.48
C ARG A 44 8.03 4.51 15.75
N GLY A 45 8.26 3.95 16.92
CA GLY A 45 9.57 3.44 17.33
C GLY A 45 10.04 2.26 16.47
N LEU A 46 9.13 1.41 15.99
CA LEU A 46 9.44 0.31 15.09
C LEU A 46 9.83 0.81 13.68
N ILE A 47 9.07 1.77 13.14
CA ILE A 47 9.35 2.40 11.83
C ILE A 47 10.69 3.13 11.79
N PHE A 48 11.12 3.73 12.90
CA PHE A 48 12.39 4.47 12.97
C PHE A 48 13.54 3.69 13.62
N GLY A 49 13.27 2.49 14.16
CA GLY A 49 14.27 1.67 14.84
C GLY A 49 14.67 2.15 16.23
N PHE A 50 13.83 2.97 16.88
CA PHE A 50 14.05 3.44 18.25
C PHE A 50 13.63 2.42 19.31
N ILE A 51 12.80 1.44 18.93
CA ILE A 51 12.25 0.42 19.82
C ILE A 51 12.53 -0.96 19.22
N GLN A 52 12.93 -1.91 20.07
CA GLN A 52 13.01 -3.32 19.69
C GLN A 52 11.60 -3.94 19.69
N PRO A 53 11.27 -4.77 18.68
CA PRO A 53 9.98 -5.46 18.64
C PRO A 53 9.86 -6.45 19.81
N ASP A 54 8.65 -6.60 20.34
CA ASP A 54 8.35 -7.71 21.25
C ASP A 54 8.56 -9.03 20.50
N GLN A 55 9.38 -9.92 21.07
CA GLN A 55 9.71 -11.21 20.45
C GLN A 55 8.50 -12.15 20.34
N ASN A 56 7.40 -11.85 21.04
CA ASN A 56 6.16 -12.60 20.96
C ASN A 56 5.12 -11.93 20.05
N ASP A 57 5.40 -10.75 19.51
CA ASP A 57 4.50 -10.04 18.59
C ASP A 57 5.03 -10.11 17.15
N LEU A 58 4.46 -11.02 16.36
CA LEU A 58 4.84 -11.23 14.97
C LEU A 58 4.62 -9.99 14.08
N LEU A 59 3.63 -9.15 14.40
CA LEU A 59 3.39 -7.92 13.65
C LEU A 59 4.51 -6.91 13.93
N GLU A 60 4.90 -6.74 15.20
CA GLU A 60 6.01 -5.85 15.53
C GLU A 60 7.32 -6.31 14.91
N ILE A 61 7.61 -7.61 14.94
CA ILE A 61 8.80 -8.19 14.30
C ILE A 61 8.80 -7.88 12.81
N ALA A 62 7.68 -8.13 12.12
CA ALA A 62 7.58 -7.88 10.69
C ALA A 62 7.75 -6.39 10.35
N VAL A 63 7.13 -5.50 11.12
CA VAL A 63 7.29 -4.05 10.92
C VAL A 63 8.74 -3.63 11.15
N ALA A 64 9.35 -4.04 12.27
CA ALA A 64 10.74 -3.68 12.57
C ALA A 64 11.71 -4.18 11.49
N ASP A 65 11.58 -5.43 11.06
CA ASP A 65 12.41 -6.05 10.04
C ASP A 65 12.29 -5.32 8.69
N ILE A 66 11.07 -5.14 8.19
CA ILE A 66 10.82 -4.51 6.87
C ILE A 66 11.36 -3.07 6.86
N TYR A 67 11.02 -2.26 7.86
CA TYR A 67 11.48 -0.87 7.89
C TYR A 67 12.98 -0.78 8.18
N SER A 68 13.58 -1.73 8.91
CA SER A 68 15.04 -1.77 9.06
C SER A 68 15.72 -1.95 7.71
N HIS A 69 15.21 -2.83 6.86
CA HIS A 69 15.75 -3.04 5.52
C HIS A 69 15.68 -1.77 4.65
N ILE A 70 14.56 -1.06 4.73
CA ILE A 70 14.37 0.22 4.02
C ILE A 70 15.38 1.27 4.50
N ARG A 71 15.53 1.46 5.82
CA ARG A 71 16.50 2.42 6.38
C ARG A 71 17.95 2.03 6.11
N LEU A 72 18.27 0.73 6.14
CA LEU A 72 19.62 0.25 5.81
C LEU A 72 20.01 0.56 4.36
N SER A 73 19.04 0.65 3.45
CA SER A 73 19.31 1.05 2.07
C SER A 73 19.83 2.50 1.93
N ASP A 74 19.66 3.33 2.97
CA ASP A 74 20.17 4.71 2.98
C ASP A 74 21.65 4.81 3.33
N GLN A 75 22.28 3.77 3.88
CA GLN A 75 23.72 3.80 4.17
C GLN A 75 24.57 4.05 2.91
N VAL A 76 24.02 3.70 1.75
CA VAL A 76 24.63 3.87 0.43
C VAL A 76 23.92 4.91 -0.43
N ASP A 77 22.84 5.51 0.08
CA ASP A 77 22.02 6.49 -0.65
C ASP A 77 22.17 7.89 -0.02
N PRO A 78 22.94 8.81 -0.66
CA PRO A 78 23.15 10.15 -0.11
C PRO A 78 21.85 10.97 -0.01
N LEU A 79 20.78 10.54 -0.67
CA LEU A 79 19.49 11.22 -0.71
C LEU A 79 18.56 10.76 0.42
N GLN A 80 18.92 9.67 1.11
CA GLN A 80 18.18 9.09 2.23
C GLN A 80 16.69 8.87 1.93
N LEU A 81 16.40 8.34 0.73
CA LEU A 81 15.02 8.16 0.26
C LEU A 81 14.23 7.15 1.12
N GLY A 82 14.90 6.17 1.73
CA GLY A 82 14.28 5.19 2.62
C GLY A 82 13.73 5.85 3.88
N GLN A 83 14.51 6.71 4.53
CA GLN A 83 14.14 7.49 5.70
C GLN A 83 12.98 8.44 5.38
N ARG A 84 13.02 9.14 4.24
CA ARG A 84 11.91 9.98 3.78
C ARG A 84 10.61 9.18 3.61
N PHE A 85 10.70 8.00 2.99
CA PHE A 85 9.54 7.11 2.88
C PHE A 85 9.02 6.70 4.26
N CYS A 86 9.90 6.35 5.21
CA CYS A 86 9.50 5.97 6.58
C CYS A 86 8.73 7.11 7.28
N GLU A 87 9.22 8.34 7.15
CA GLU A 87 8.59 9.54 7.72
C GLU A 87 7.22 9.83 7.14
N GLU A 88 7.11 9.84 5.81
CA GLU A 88 5.83 10.07 5.14
C GLU A 88 4.84 8.95 5.46
N ASN A 89 5.28 7.69 5.41
CA ASN A 89 4.40 6.56 5.66
C ASN A 89 3.83 6.60 7.08
N TYR A 90 4.66 6.92 8.09
CA TYR A 90 4.18 7.16 9.45
C TYR A 90 3.19 8.32 9.52
N ARG A 91 3.50 9.45 8.87
CA ARG A 91 2.64 10.64 8.86
C ARG A 91 1.25 10.34 8.28
N VAL A 92 1.19 9.63 7.16
CA VAL A 92 -0.08 9.28 6.51
C VAL A 92 -0.88 8.27 7.34
N LEU A 93 -0.20 7.30 7.94
CA LEU A 93 -0.85 6.30 8.77
C LEU A 93 -1.49 6.94 10.01
N ILE A 94 -0.78 7.83 10.73
CA ILE A 94 -1.35 8.58 11.87
C ILE A 94 -2.56 9.43 11.45
N ALA A 95 -2.48 10.14 10.32
CA ALA A 95 -3.61 10.92 9.81
C ALA A 95 -4.84 10.04 9.49
N SER A 96 -4.62 8.77 9.11
CA SER A 96 -5.69 7.82 8.79
C SER A 96 -6.41 7.28 10.04
N ILE A 97 -5.80 7.41 11.23
CA ILE A 97 -6.35 6.86 12.48
C ILE A 97 -7.14 7.90 13.26
N ASN A 98 -6.79 9.18 13.15
CA ASN A 98 -7.49 10.28 13.83
C ASN A 98 -8.93 10.40 13.33
N GLN A 99 -9.89 9.92 14.12
CA GLN A 99 -11.31 9.86 13.75
C GLN A 99 -11.90 11.27 13.55
N GLU A 100 -11.59 12.24 14.41
CA GLU A 100 -12.02 13.63 14.23
C GLU A 100 -11.52 14.23 12.92
N GLU A 101 -10.30 13.88 12.51
CA GLU A 101 -9.72 14.32 11.25
C GLU A 101 -10.47 13.66 10.07
N ARG A 102 -10.75 12.35 10.15
CA ARG A 102 -11.56 11.61 9.16
C ARG A 102 -12.96 12.21 9.02
N ASP A 103 -13.65 12.45 10.12
CA ASP A 103 -15.01 12.99 10.12
C ASP A 103 -15.03 14.44 9.59
N SER A 104 -14.03 15.27 9.92
CA SER A 104 -13.92 16.64 9.39
C SER A 104 -13.58 16.69 7.89
N ILE A 105 -12.77 15.73 7.40
CA ILE A 105 -12.42 15.59 5.98
C ILE A 105 -13.65 15.12 5.19
N MET A 106 -14.50 14.29 5.80
CA MET A 106 -15.71 13.76 5.17
C MET A 106 -16.89 14.74 5.19
N GLN A 107 -17.01 15.67 6.14
CA GLN A 107 -18.13 16.62 6.18
C GLN A 107 -17.97 17.81 5.23
N GLN A 108 -16.73 18.16 4.87
CA GLN A 108 -16.49 19.09 3.77
C GLN A 108 -16.36 18.26 2.49
N ASN A 109 -16.89 18.68 1.35
CA ASN A 109 -16.67 18.09 0.01
C ASN A 109 -15.18 18.12 -0.46
N ASN A 110 -14.24 18.01 0.48
CA ASN A 110 -12.81 18.16 0.37
C ASN A 110 -12.14 16.81 0.09
N LEU A 111 -12.49 16.17 -1.02
CA LEU A 111 -11.58 15.21 -1.67
C LEU A 111 -10.18 15.83 -1.89
N GLN A 112 -10.10 17.17 -1.93
CA GLN A 112 -8.88 17.98 -1.89
C GLN A 112 -7.97 17.77 -0.66
N ARG A 113 -8.48 17.22 0.46
CA ARG A 113 -7.71 16.99 1.69
C ARG A 113 -7.12 15.59 1.83
N CYS A 114 -7.43 14.64 0.93
CA CYS A 114 -6.65 13.40 0.77
C CYS A 114 -5.25 13.78 0.22
N ARG A 115 -4.40 14.27 1.12
CA ARG A 115 -3.24 15.11 0.80
C ARG A 115 -1.94 14.36 0.52
N SER A 116 -1.95 13.03 0.55
CA SER A 116 -0.78 12.27 0.18
C SER A 116 -1.18 10.96 -0.47
N VAL A 117 -0.59 10.69 -1.63
CA VAL A 117 -0.64 9.36 -2.22
C VAL A 117 0.24 8.48 -1.35
N VAL A 118 -0.39 7.60 -0.57
CA VAL A 118 0.33 6.45 0.00
C VAL A 118 1.06 5.77 -1.16
N GLY A 119 2.38 5.87 -1.16
CA GLY A 119 3.21 5.21 -2.16
C GLY A 119 3.99 6.13 -3.09
N TYR A 120 3.81 7.45 -3.09
CA TYR A 120 4.69 8.31 -3.92
C TYR A 120 6.15 8.22 -3.46
N ASP A 121 6.41 8.38 -2.17
CA ASP A 121 7.77 8.25 -1.63
C ASP A 121 8.26 6.80 -1.66
N LEU A 122 7.34 5.83 -1.66
CA LEU A 122 7.68 4.42 -1.91
C LEU A 122 8.18 4.24 -3.34
N ILE A 123 7.56 4.87 -4.33
CA ILE A 123 7.99 4.83 -5.74
C ILE A 123 9.35 5.51 -5.89
N GLN A 124 9.53 6.71 -5.30
CA GLN A 124 10.82 7.41 -5.32
C GLN A 124 11.92 6.56 -4.74
N TRP A 125 11.70 5.97 -3.56
CA TRP A 125 12.65 5.05 -2.95
C TRP A 125 12.86 3.81 -3.82
N THR A 126 11.81 3.11 -4.22
CA THR A 126 11.94 1.82 -4.94
C THR A 126 12.64 1.97 -6.29
N CYS A 127 12.42 3.08 -7.00
CA CYS A 127 13.01 3.36 -8.32
C CYS A 127 14.26 4.26 -8.24
N ASN A 128 14.68 4.64 -7.04
CA ASN A 128 15.80 5.56 -6.80
C ASN A 128 15.68 6.92 -7.54
N ILE A 129 14.48 7.50 -7.52
CA ILE A 129 14.17 8.77 -8.18
C ILE A 129 14.21 9.88 -7.14
N ALA A 130 15.32 10.62 -7.08
CA ALA A 130 15.35 11.90 -6.37
C ALA A 130 14.88 13.03 -7.29
N LEU A 131 13.83 13.72 -6.87
CA LEU A 131 13.39 14.93 -7.53
C LEU A 131 14.06 16.16 -6.91
N PRO A 132 14.65 17.05 -7.72
CA PRO A 132 15.14 18.34 -7.26
C PRO A 132 14.05 19.16 -6.56
N GLU A 133 14.45 20.02 -5.61
CA GLU A 133 13.51 20.84 -4.83
C GLU A 133 12.59 21.69 -5.70
N HIS A 134 13.09 22.25 -6.80
CA HIS A 134 12.27 23.06 -7.72
C HIS A 134 11.18 22.24 -8.43
N ILE A 135 11.41 20.94 -8.69
CA ILE A 135 10.39 20.03 -9.22
C ILE A 135 9.41 19.65 -8.11
N MET A 136 9.91 19.40 -6.90
CA MET A 136 9.07 19.10 -5.73
C MET A 136 8.15 20.25 -5.36
N ALA A 137 8.60 21.49 -5.54
CA ALA A 137 7.81 22.71 -5.35
C ALA A 137 6.85 23.03 -6.52
N ASN A 138 6.87 22.24 -7.60
CA ASN A 138 6.06 22.50 -8.78
C ASN A 138 4.56 22.26 -8.47
N PRO A 139 3.68 23.27 -8.63
CA PRO A 139 2.24 23.12 -8.40
C PRO A 139 1.57 22.03 -9.26
N MET A 140 2.10 21.79 -10.47
CA MET A 140 1.61 20.72 -11.35
C MET A 140 1.91 19.34 -10.78
N LEU A 141 3.09 19.13 -10.19
CA LEU A 141 3.42 17.87 -9.54
C LEU A 141 2.49 17.62 -8.34
N HIS A 142 2.22 18.65 -7.53
CA HIS A 142 1.25 18.53 -6.44
C HIS A 142 -0.16 18.20 -6.93
N SER A 143 -0.58 18.81 -8.05
CA SER A 143 -1.88 18.53 -8.65
C SER A 143 -1.97 17.10 -9.20
N LEU A 144 -0.90 16.62 -9.84
CA LEU A 144 -0.79 15.25 -10.32
C LEU A 144 -0.82 14.23 -9.17
N LYS A 145 -0.02 14.45 -8.12
CA LYS A 145 -0.04 13.64 -6.89
C LYS A 145 -1.47 13.58 -6.32
N ARG A 146 -2.13 14.73 -6.21
CA ARG A 146 -3.53 14.77 -5.73
C ARG A 146 -4.46 13.95 -6.61
N ALA A 147 -4.41 14.13 -7.93
CA ALA A 147 -5.25 13.38 -8.86
C ALA A 147 -5.03 11.86 -8.77
N ALA A 148 -3.76 11.43 -8.71
CA ALA A 148 -3.41 10.02 -8.54
C ALA A 148 -3.89 9.44 -7.20
N GLY A 149 -3.76 10.20 -6.11
CA GLY A 149 -4.27 9.82 -4.80
C GLY A 149 -5.78 9.67 -4.78
N THR A 150 -6.50 10.65 -5.32
CA THR A 150 -7.96 10.60 -5.46
C THR A 150 -8.41 9.39 -6.28
N HIS A 151 -7.73 9.11 -7.38
CA HIS A 151 -8.02 7.95 -8.22
C HIS A 151 -7.80 6.63 -7.45
N GLY A 152 -6.71 6.53 -6.70
CA GLY A 152 -6.42 5.37 -5.85
C GLY A 152 -7.50 5.13 -4.79
N VAL A 153 -7.92 6.19 -4.09
CA VAL A 153 -9.00 6.13 -3.09
C VAL A 153 -10.33 5.74 -3.75
N LEU A 154 -10.67 6.32 -4.90
CA LEU A 154 -11.91 6.01 -5.60
C LEU A 154 -11.97 4.53 -6.02
N ILE A 155 -10.90 4.03 -6.63
CA ILE A 155 -10.80 2.60 -6.98
C ILE A 155 -10.93 1.77 -5.71
N ASN A 156 -10.18 2.09 -4.66
CA ASN A 156 -10.27 1.34 -3.42
C ASN A 156 -11.73 1.24 -2.94
N ASN A 157 -12.42 2.37 -2.82
CA ASN A 157 -13.80 2.45 -2.35
C ASN A 157 -14.77 1.65 -3.21
N ILE A 158 -14.66 1.73 -4.54
CA ILE A 158 -15.55 1.00 -5.47
C ILE A 158 -15.48 -0.51 -5.21
N PHE A 159 -14.26 -1.04 -5.07
CA PHE A 159 -14.09 -2.48 -4.95
C PHE A 159 -14.08 -2.98 -3.50
N SER A 160 -13.84 -2.10 -2.51
CA SER A 160 -13.96 -2.41 -1.08
C SER A 160 -15.41 -2.30 -0.58
N TYR A 161 -16.28 -1.59 -1.32
CA TYR A 161 -17.64 -1.24 -0.92
C TYR A 161 -18.42 -2.38 -0.26
N ARG A 162 -18.42 -3.57 -0.87
CA ARG A 162 -19.16 -4.71 -0.34
C ARG A 162 -18.60 -5.20 1.00
N ARG A 163 -17.27 -5.24 1.15
CA ARG A 163 -16.60 -5.61 2.41
C ARG A 163 -16.96 -4.59 3.49
N GLU A 164 -16.77 -3.31 3.20
CA GLU A 164 -17.02 -2.22 4.14
C GLU A 164 -18.50 -2.18 4.58
N THR A 165 -19.44 -2.39 3.66
CA THR A 165 -20.87 -2.45 3.98
C THR A 165 -21.21 -3.58 4.94
N VAL A 166 -20.55 -4.75 4.82
CA VAL A 166 -20.75 -5.87 5.75
C VAL A 166 -20.15 -5.56 7.13
N ILE A 167 -18.93 -5.03 7.16
CA ILE A 167 -18.26 -4.63 8.41
C ILE A 167 -19.10 -3.58 9.15
N ALA A 168 -19.56 -2.55 8.45
CA ALA A 168 -20.38 -1.51 9.04
C ALA A 168 -21.73 -2.03 9.54
N LYS A 169 -22.37 -2.97 8.84
CA LYS A 169 -23.61 -3.62 9.34
C LYS A 169 -23.38 -4.38 10.64
N ASN A 170 -22.28 -5.12 10.71
CA ASN A 170 -21.90 -5.83 11.93
C ASN A 170 -21.60 -4.86 13.09
N ARG A 171 -21.05 -3.67 12.78
CA ARG A 171 -20.77 -2.61 13.77
C ARG A 171 -21.97 -1.77 14.18
N SER A 172 -22.92 -1.54 13.28
CA SER A 172 -24.12 -0.77 13.59
C SER A 172 -25.12 -1.59 14.39
N ALA A 173 -25.06 -2.93 14.31
CA ALA A 173 -25.65 -3.81 15.32
C ALA A 173 -25.04 -3.61 16.72
N SER A 174 -23.80 -3.11 16.80
CA SER A 174 -23.14 -2.62 18.03
C SER A 174 -23.18 -1.09 18.23
N GLY A 175 -23.93 -0.34 17.41
CA GLY A 175 -24.20 1.10 17.60
C GLY A 175 -23.26 2.11 16.92
N ILE A 176 -22.30 1.71 16.07
CA ILE A 176 -21.38 2.64 15.40
C ILE A 176 -21.54 2.52 13.87
N LEU A 177 -21.87 3.64 13.20
CA LEU A 177 -22.11 3.71 11.76
C LEU A 177 -20.85 4.22 11.04
N ASP A 178 -20.37 3.48 10.03
CA ASP A 178 -19.17 3.82 9.25
C ASP A 178 -19.53 4.66 8.00
N ILE A 179 -18.86 5.81 7.82
CA ILE A 179 -19.33 6.94 6.96
C ILE A 179 -18.94 6.76 5.48
N GLY A 180 -17.99 5.90 5.15
CA GLY A 180 -17.56 5.63 3.76
C GLY A 180 -18.68 5.08 2.85
N ILE A 181 -19.63 4.35 3.44
CA ILE A 181 -20.78 3.75 2.72
C ILE A 181 -21.77 4.81 2.28
N SER A 182 -21.90 5.91 3.03
CA SER A 182 -22.87 6.98 2.74
C SER A 182 -22.59 7.67 1.41
N TYR A 183 -21.32 7.83 1.03
CA TYR A 183 -20.93 8.43 -0.25
C TYR A 183 -21.14 7.49 -1.45
N LEU A 184 -20.83 6.21 -1.29
CA LEU A 184 -21.11 5.23 -2.33
C LEU A 184 -22.61 5.00 -2.51
N HIS A 185 -23.41 5.14 -1.46
CA HIS A 185 -24.87 5.09 -1.58
C HIS A 185 -25.44 6.26 -2.42
N VAL A 186 -24.78 7.42 -2.44
CA VAL A 186 -25.12 8.54 -3.34
C VAL A 186 -24.70 8.23 -4.79
N PHE A 187 -23.60 7.50 -5.00
CA PHE A 187 -23.17 7.05 -6.34
C PHE A 187 -23.95 5.82 -6.86
N ASP A 188 -24.36 4.89 -5.99
CA ASP A 188 -25.07 3.64 -6.32
C ASP A 188 -26.52 3.90 -6.76
N VAL A 189 -27.16 4.96 -6.26
CA VAL A 189 -28.46 5.44 -6.78
C VAL A 189 -28.35 5.92 -8.24
N SER A 190 -27.14 6.28 -8.71
CA SER A 190 -26.89 6.74 -10.09
C SER A 190 -26.51 5.61 -11.05
N GLN A 191 -26.00 4.46 -10.58
CA GLN A 191 -25.39 3.43 -11.45
C GLN A 191 -25.90 1.99 -11.25
N ARG A 192 -27.17 1.78 -10.87
CA ARG A 192 -27.80 0.44 -10.86
C ARG A 192 -27.81 -0.18 -12.27
N GLY A 193 -26.73 -0.85 -12.66
CA GLY A 193 -26.65 -1.49 -13.98
C GLY A 193 -25.52 -2.48 -14.19
N CYS A 194 -24.39 -2.41 -13.46
CA CYS A 194 -23.27 -3.28 -13.81
C CYS A 194 -22.33 -3.56 -12.64
N MET A 195 -22.35 -4.80 -12.13
CA MET A 195 -21.17 -5.64 -11.84
C MET A 195 -21.43 -6.64 -10.69
N ARG A 196 -21.30 -7.93 -11.03
CA ARG A 196 -21.20 -9.05 -10.07
C ARG A 196 -19.79 -9.65 -10.16
N ARG A 197 -19.07 -9.67 -9.03
CA ARG A 197 -18.20 -10.75 -8.46
C ARG A 197 -16.83 -10.28 -7.91
N LYS A 198 -16.65 -10.68 -6.62
CA LYS A 198 -15.48 -11.14 -5.84
C LYS A 198 -14.27 -10.22 -5.49
N THR A 199 -13.95 -10.35 -4.19
CA THR A 199 -12.71 -10.16 -3.42
C THR A 199 -12.23 -8.76 -3.00
N THR A 200 -12.06 -8.64 -1.68
CA THR A 200 -11.46 -7.61 -0.81
C THR A 200 -10.47 -6.67 -1.50
N CYS A 201 -10.69 -5.34 -1.44
CA CYS A 201 -9.86 -4.32 -2.10
C CYS A 201 -9.38 -3.32 -1.04
N TRP A 202 -8.07 -3.21 -0.75
CA TRP A 202 -7.02 -2.50 -1.49
C TRP A 202 -6.12 -3.20 -2.55
N PRO A 203 -6.13 -4.52 -2.82
CA PRO A 203 -5.28 -5.11 -3.87
C PRO A 203 -5.35 -4.47 -5.26
N LEU A 204 -6.31 -3.62 -5.57
CA LEU A 204 -6.37 -2.97 -6.88
C LEU A 204 -5.41 -1.79 -7.08
N PHE A 205 -4.97 -1.10 -6.03
CA PHE A 205 -3.86 -0.15 -6.20
C PHE A 205 -2.57 -0.86 -6.66
N VAL A 206 -2.44 -2.13 -6.25
CA VAL A 206 -1.34 -3.04 -6.59
C VAL A 206 -1.60 -3.79 -7.92
N SER A 207 -2.86 -3.94 -8.34
CA SER A 207 -3.28 -4.69 -9.55
C SER A 207 -3.52 -3.81 -10.79
N PHE A 208 -3.76 -2.49 -10.64
CA PHE A 208 -3.69 -1.54 -11.77
C PHE A 208 -2.26 -1.36 -12.31
N LEU A 209 -1.29 -1.96 -11.62
CA LEU A 209 0.09 -2.14 -12.05
C LEU A 209 0.33 -3.59 -12.49
N LEU A 210 -0.58 -4.22 -13.23
CA LEU A 210 -0.33 -5.50 -13.90
C LEU A 210 -0.76 -5.36 -15.36
N PRO A 211 0.11 -5.64 -16.37
CA PRO A 211 -0.41 -5.99 -17.67
C PRO A 211 -1.18 -7.31 -17.52
N GLY A 212 -2.31 -7.43 -18.23
CA GLY A 212 -2.92 -8.73 -18.44
C GLY A 212 -1.85 -9.68 -18.99
N GLU A 213 -1.78 -10.89 -18.44
CA GLU A 213 -0.95 -11.94 -19.04
C GLU A 213 -1.40 -12.08 -20.50
N ASP A 214 -0.56 -11.58 -21.41
CA ASP A 214 -0.63 -11.96 -22.81
C ASP A 214 -0.48 -13.47 -22.84
N SER A 215 -1.58 -14.12 -23.19
CA SER A 215 -1.67 -15.53 -23.53
C SER A 215 -0.70 -15.78 -24.68
N LYS A 216 0.56 -16.09 -24.35
CA LYS A 216 1.54 -16.51 -25.34
C LYS A 216 1.20 -17.93 -25.79
N HIS A 217 0.72 -17.97 -27.03
CA HIS A 217 0.72 -19.07 -27.97
C HIS A 217 1.48 -20.34 -27.53
N LEU A 218 0.72 -21.43 -27.46
CA LEU A 218 1.21 -22.79 -27.65
C LEU A 218 1.86 -22.89 -29.04
N GLU A 219 3.20 -22.92 -29.10
CA GLU A 219 3.91 -23.55 -30.22
C GLU A 219 4.40 -24.92 -29.76
N THR A 220 3.73 -25.96 -30.26
CA THR A 220 4.12 -27.35 -30.13
C THR A 220 5.19 -27.69 -31.18
N GLY A 221 6.45 -27.80 -30.75
CA GLY A 221 7.52 -28.43 -31.53
C GLY A 221 7.83 -29.85 -31.01
N PRO A 222 8.12 -30.84 -31.88
CA PRO A 222 8.26 -32.24 -31.48
C PRO A 222 9.65 -32.54 -30.89
N PRO A 223 9.80 -33.67 -30.16
CA PRO A 223 11.03 -33.97 -29.43
C PRO A 223 12.10 -34.52 -30.38
N GLN A 224 13.31 -33.94 -30.35
CA GLN A 224 14.49 -34.61 -30.87
C GLN A 224 15.29 -35.20 -29.71
N THR A 225 15.16 -36.51 -29.58
CA THR A 225 16.07 -37.37 -28.83
C THR A 225 17.35 -37.53 -29.66
N LYS A 226 18.52 -37.24 -29.09
CA LYS A 226 19.77 -37.91 -29.44
C LYS A 226 20.74 -37.89 -28.27
N LEU A 227 20.90 -39.07 -27.68
CA LEU A 227 22.10 -39.46 -26.92
C LEU A 227 23.31 -39.47 -27.86
N SER A 228 24.44 -38.97 -27.38
CA SER A 228 25.71 -39.70 -27.48
C SER A 228 26.70 -39.19 -26.43
N ILE A 229 27.19 -40.15 -25.65
CA ILE A 229 28.22 -40.09 -24.62
C ILE A 229 29.61 -40.08 -25.32
N ILE A 230 30.64 -39.51 -24.66
CA ILE A 230 32.01 -40.05 -24.46
C ILE A 230 33.12 -38.98 -24.58
N HIS A 231 33.83 -38.80 -23.45
CA HIS A 231 35.25 -38.46 -23.20
C HIS A 231 35.87 -37.22 -23.89
N SER A 232 36.61 -36.35 -23.20
CA SER A 232 37.93 -36.66 -22.63
C SER A 232 38.44 -35.56 -21.69
N LEU A 233 39.37 -35.99 -20.82
CA LEU A 233 40.13 -35.29 -19.81
C LEU A 233 41.22 -34.33 -20.35
N THR A 234 41.64 -33.46 -19.43
CA THR A 234 43.00 -32.91 -19.18
C THR A 234 43.57 -31.75 -20.01
N SER A 235 44.10 -30.81 -19.20
CA SER A 235 45.10 -29.74 -19.42
C SER A 235 44.66 -28.44 -20.07
#